data_AF-A0A9E6BGD1-F1
#
_entry.id   AF-A0A9E6BGD1-F1
#
_cell.length_a   1.000
_cell.length_b   1.000
_cell.length_c   1.000
_cell.angle_alpha   90.00
_cell.angle_beta   90.00
_cell.angle_gamma   90.00
#
_symmetry.space_group_name_H-M   'P 1'
#
loop_
_entity.id
_entity.type
_entity.pdbx_description
1 polymer ?
#
loop_
_entity_poly.entity_id
_entity_poly.type
_entity_poly.pdbx_seq_one_letter_code
_entity_poly.pdbx_strand_id
1 'polypeptide(L)'
;MYAGNIVEFGNIKTVSPHHPYTKALIESIFKTVPGEKNHTSTIEGEVSSPFNLPPGCVFASRCKYVRYISILHSKKSIGLFL
;
A
#
# COMPACT_ATOMS: atom_id res chain seq x y z
N MET A 1 4.82 3.17 -5.07
CA MET A 1 5.94 3.54 -4.17
C MET A 1 5.39 4.07 -2.86
N TYR A 2 6.06 3.83 -1.73
CA TYR A 2 5.75 4.43 -0.42
C TYR A 2 7.04 4.67 0.37
N ALA A 3 7.21 5.85 0.97
CA ALA A 3 8.40 6.24 1.73
C ALA A 3 9.74 5.90 1.02
N GLY A 4 9.85 6.24 -0.27
CA GLY A 4 11.05 5.97 -1.09
C GLY A 4 11.24 4.51 -1.52
N ASN A 5 10.30 3.61 -1.18
CA ASN A 5 10.40 2.19 -1.49
C ASN A 5 9.38 1.78 -2.56
N ILE A 6 9.84 1.04 -3.57
CA ILE A 6 8.92 0.30 -4.45
C ILE A 6 8.23 -0.75 -3.58
N VAL A 7 6.90 -0.71 -3.53
CA VAL A 7 6.07 -1.62 -2.71
C VAL A 7 5.23 -2.56 -3.56
N GLU A 8 5.01 -2.20 -4.82
CA GLU A 8 4.33 -2.99 -5.84
C GLU A 8 4.74 -2.46 -7.22
N PHE A 9 4.82 -3.36 -8.19
CA PHE A 9 5.09 -3.05 -9.60
C PHE A 9 4.21 -3.96 -10.47
N GLY A 10 3.64 -3.43 -11.54
CA GLY A 10 2.74 -4.17 -12.42
C GLY A 10 2.22 -3.32 -13.58
N ASN A 11 1.57 -3.97 -14.54
CA ASN A 11 0.99 -3.29 -15.70
C ASN A 11 -0.34 -2.61 -15.34
N ILE A 12 -0.49 -1.33 -15.68
CA ILE A 12 -1.69 -0.53 -15.36
C ILE A 12 -3.01 -1.15 -15.82
N LYS A 13 -3.02 -1.91 -16.93
CA LYS A 13 -4.23 -2.51 -17.51
C LYS A 13 -4.62 -3.84 -16.86
N THR A 14 -3.65 -4.55 -16.27
CA THR A 14 -3.86 -5.92 -15.75
C THR A 14 -3.54 -6.05 -14.27
N VAL A 15 -3.15 -4.96 -13.61
CA VAL A 15 -2.78 -4.98 -12.20
C VAL A 15 -3.96 -5.43 -11.34
N SER A 16 -3.78 -6.55 -10.66
CA SER A 16 -4.58 -6.92 -9.50
C SER A 16 -3.77 -6.52 -8.27
N PRO A 17 -4.18 -5.49 -7.52
CA PRO A 17 -3.37 -4.93 -6.44
C PRO A 17 -3.19 -5.96 -5.32
N HIS A 18 -1.96 -6.37 -5.04
CA HIS A 18 -1.65 -7.32 -3.97
C HIS A 18 -1.24 -6.61 -2.69
N HIS A 19 -0.49 -5.52 -2.79
CA HIS A 19 0.01 -4.82 -1.63
C HIS A 19 -1.12 -4.01 -0.97
N PRO A 20 -1.33 -4.11 0.36
CA PRO A 20 -2.37 -3.37 1.09
C PRO A 20 -2.39 -1.87 0.81
N TYR A 21 -1.21 -1.26 0.68
CA TYR A 21 -1.09 0.14 0.28
C TYR A 21 -1.73 0.44 -1.08
N THR A 22 -1.44 -0.37 -2.10
CA THR A 22 -1.99 -0.17 -3.46
C THR A 22 -3.51 -0.35 -3.47
N LYS A 23 -4.02 -1.35 -2.75
CA LYS A 23 -5.47 -1.54 -2.57
C LYS A 23 -6.12 -0.30 -1.95
N ALA A 24 -5.55 0.19 -0.85
CA ALA A 24 -6.08 1.34 -0.14
C ALA A 24 -6.00 2.64 -0.97
N LEU A 25 -4.97 2.81 -1.81
CA LEU A 25 -4.91 3.92 -2.77
C LEU A 25 -6.08 3.85 -3.77
N ILE A 26 -6.33 2.67 -4.35
CA ILE A 26 -7.43 2.49 -5.31
C ILE A 26 -8.79 2.74 -4.66
N GLU A 27 -8.99 2.26 -3.42
CA GLU A 27 -10.20 2.50 -2.63
C GLU A 27 -10.36 3.97 -2.18
N SER A 28 -9.27 4.74 -2.19
CA SER A 28 -9.28 6.18 -1.89
C SER A 28 -9.62 7.06 -3.11
N ILE A 29 -9.82 6.47 -4.29
CA ILE A 29 -10.18 7.22 -5.50
C ILE A 29 -11.64 7.64 -5.44
N PHE A 30 -11.88 8.95 -5.56
CA PHE A 30 -13.22 9.50 -5.71
C PHE A 30 -13.76 9.20 -7.11
N LYS A 31 -14.98 8.66 -7.21
CA LYS A 31 -15.63 8.35 -8.48
C LYS A 31 -16.60 9.46 -8.85
N THR A 32 -16.42 10.07 -10.01
CA THR A 32 -17.31 11.12 -10.52
C THR A 32 -18.46 10.53 -11.35
N VAL A 33 -19.13 9.50 -10.83
CA VAL A 33 -20.28 8.88 -11.50
C VAL A 33 -21.58 9.51 -10.99
N PRO A 34 -22.39 10.16 -11.85
CA PRO A 34 -23.65 10.77 -11.44
C PRO A 34 -24.59 9.76 -10.78
N GLY A 35 -25.12 10.09 -9.60
CA GLY A 35 -26.08 9.25 -8.88
C GLY A 35 -25.47 8.14 -8.01
N GLU A 36 -24.16 7.90 -8.06
CA GLU A 36 -23.50 6.96 -7.17
C GLU A 36 -23.12 7.60 -5.83
N LYS A 37 -23.37 6.89 -4.72
CA LYS A 37 -22.80 7.25 -3.43
C LYS A 37 -21.31 6.93 -3.44
N ASN A 38 -20.49 7.97 -3.31
CA ASN A 38 -19.05 7.81 -3.16
C ASN A 38 -18.71 7.26 -1.78
N HIS A 39 -18.29 6.00 -1.73
CA HIS A 39 -17.67 5.40 -0.55
C HIS A 39 -16.16 5.40 -0.76
N THR A 40 -15.50 6.41 -0.22
CA THR A 40 -14.04 6.54 -0.28
C THR A 40 -13.45 6.18 1.08
N SER A 41 -12.41 5.36 1.09
CA SER A 41 -11.69 5.01 2.33
C SER A 41 -10.40 5.80 2.47
N THR A 42 -10.12 6.32 3.67
CA THR A 42 -8.85 6.99 3.97
C THR A 42 -7.83 5.99 4.52
N ILE A 43 -6.56 6.17 4.14
CA ILE A 43 -5.43 5.49 4.77
C ILE A 43 -5.11 6.19 6.08
N GLU A 44 -5.51 5.59 7.19
CA GLU A 44 -5.29 6.13 8.54
C GLU A 44 -3.80 6.20 8.93
N GLY A 45 -3.52 6.97 9.98
CA GLY A 45 -2.18 7.16 10.54
C GLY A 45 -1.27 8.09 9.72
N GLU A 46 -0.09 8.35 10.28
CA GLU A 46 0.89 9.27 9.71
C GLU A 46 2.00 8.54 8.95
N VAL A 47 2.58 9.22 7.96
CA VAL A 47 3.74 8.71 7.23
C VAL A 47 4.95 8.72 8.16
N SER A 48 5.60 7.57 8.34
CA SER A 48 6.83 7.45 9.12
C SER A 48 7.96 8.30 8.53
N SER A 49 8.83 8.82 9.41
CA SER A 49 9.98 9.62 9.00
C SER A 49 10.89 8.85 8.01
N PRO A 50 11.30 9.46 6.89
CA PRO A 50 12.21 8.83 5.94
C PRO A 50 13.63 8.66 6.50
N PHE A 51 14.00 9.41 7.56
CA PHE A 51 15.31 9.32 8.20
C PHE A 51 15.47 8.10 9.11
N ASN A 52 14.37 7.55 9.61
CA ASN A 52 14.38 6.42 10.53
C ASN A 52 13.21 5.47 10.21
N LEU A 53 13.33 4.74 9.10
CA LEU A 53 12.33 3.77 8.70
C LEU A 53 12.36 2.54 9.61
N PRO A 54 11.20 2.01 10.02
CA PRO A 54 11.15 0.80 10.83
C PRO A 54 11.70 -0.40 10.04
N PRO A 55 12.27 -1.42 10.73
CA PRO A 55 12.61 -2.67 10.07
C PRO A 55 11.36 -3.34 9.50
N GLY A 56 11.56 -4.17 8.48
CA GLY A 56 10.47 -4.88 7.82
C GLY A 56 9.74 -4.07 6.76
N CYS A 57 8.40 -4.14 6.75
CA CYS A 57 7.57 -3.39 5.81
C CYS A 57 7.42 -1.92 6.22
N VAL A 58 7.84 -0.99 5.36
CA VAL A 58 7.75 0.46 5.59
C VAL A 58 6.32 0.99 5.71
N PHE A 59 5.32 0.22 5.30
CA PHE A 59 3.90 0.55 5.43
C PHE A 59 3.25 -0.08 6.68
N ALA A 60 3.99 -0.85 7.49
CA ALA A 60 3.42 -1.65 8.58
C ALA A 60 2.60 -0.82 9.59
N SER A 61 3.05 0.39 9.94
CA SER A 61 2.37 1.29 10.89
C SER A 61 0.98 1.74 10.45
N ARG A 62 0.68 1.67 9.14
CA ARG A 62 -0.60 2.10 8.53
C ARG A 62 -1.32 0.94 7.82
N CYS A 63 -0.78 -0.27 7.91
CA CYS A 63 -1.33 -1.43 7.23
C CYS A 63 -2.42 -2.08 8.08
N LYS A 64 -3.69 -2.03 7.63
CA LYS A 64 -4.82 -2.71 8.27
C LYS A 64 -4.67 -4.24 8.38
N TYR A 65 -3.75 -4.81 7.60
CA TYR A 65 -3.47 -6.25 7.55
C TYR A 65 -2.09 -6.61 8.14
N VAL A 66 -1.48 -5.72 8.92
CA VAL A 66 -0.17 -5.96 9.53
C VAL A 66 -0.18 -7.23 10.39
N ARG A 67 0.89 -8.01 10.29
CA ARG A 67 1.13 -9.20 11.13
C ARG A 67 2.54 -9.13 11.70
N TYR A 68 2.78 -9.81 12.83
CA TYR A 68 4.10 -9.85 13.49
C TYR A 68 5.25 -10.15 12.52
N ILE A 69 5.08 -11.12 11.61
CA ILE A 69 6.09 -11.51 10.63
C ILE A 69 6.45 -10.39 9.61
N SER A 70 5.51 -9.47 9.33
CA SER A 70 5.74 -8.36 8.39
C SER A 70 6.59 -7.21 8.98
N ILE A 71 6.75 -7.19 10.30
CA ILE A 71 7.58 -6.24 11.04
C ILE A 71 9.03 -6.74 11.15
N LEU A 72 9.23 -8.06 11.09
CA LEU A 72 10.55 -8.68 11.26
C LEU A 72 11.34 -8.89 9.96
N HIS A 73 10.67 -9.05 8.81
CA HIS A 73 11.34 -9.38 7.55
C HIS A 73 11.45 -8.18 6.59
N SER A 74 12.68 -7.77 6.29
CA SER A 74 12.97 -6.77 5.26
C SER A 74 12.72 -7.37 3.87
N LYS A 75 11.59 -6.96 3.26
CA LYS A 75 11.19 -7.10 1.86
C LYS A 75 11.18 -8.51 1.26
N LYS A 76 9.98 -9.03 0.98
CA LYS A 76 9.80 -10.04 -0.07
C LYS A 76 10.11 -9.34 -1.42
N SER A 77 11.08 -9.88 -2.15
CA SER A 77 11.58 -9.31 -3.41
C SER A 77 10.45 -8.99 -4.37
N ILE A 78 10.48 -7.80 -4.98
CA ILE A 78 9.44 -7.25 -5.89
C ILE A 78 9.38 -7.98 -7.24
N GLY A 79 10.16 -9.05 -7.44
CA GLY A 79 10.24 -9.77 -8.71
C GLY A 79 10.11 -11.28 -8.57
N LEU A 80 8.88 -11.79 -8.49
CA LEU A 80 8.62 -13.21 -8.78
C LEU A 80 7.38 -13.46 -9.64
N PHE A 81 6.91 -12.44 -10.37
CA PHE A 81 5.83 -12.56 -11.35
C PHE A 81 6.09 -11.58 -12.52
N LEU A 82 7.26 -11.74 -13.17
CA LEU A 82 7.39 -11.41 -14.59
C LEU A 82 6.89 -12.62 -15.38
#